data_AF-A0A7Z0AU18-F1
#
_entry.id   AF-A0A7Z0AU18-F1
#
_cell.length_a   1.000
_cell.length_b   1.000
_cell.length_c   1.000
_cell.angle_alpha   90.00
_cell.angle_beta   90.00
_cell.angle_gamma   90.00
#
_symmetry.space_group_name_H-M   'P 1'
#
loop_
_entity.id
_entity.type
_entity.pdbx_description
1 polymer ?
#
loop_
_entity_poly.entity_id
_entity_poly.type
_entity_poly.pdbx_seq_one_letter_code
_entity_poly.pdbx_strand_id
1 'polypeptide(L)'
;MNAFDVLRDSLYFFKRNLGRIVQLCLPLVIFEAVLQQVVDHASDPDGYSAISVIVGLLVYPLYTAALILFLDARTRGESPQTRDLLAMAARLWPRFALLTALNTLLILLGLSLYFLPGLWLMVTLAFGEYLLVLRGYGPLQAMKESLRLSRGHFLRILVCILCVMGPLWLLKGLTLQVYPDPQNPLIAVLIDSGHSFLQLFTSVVLFRLFMLISELPDKRDGTV
;
A
#
# COMPACT_ATOMS: atom_id res chain seq x y z
N MET A 1 0.24 19.56 -12.65
CA MET A 1 1.27 19.17 -11.65
C MET A 1 2.08 18.02 -12.21
N ASN A 2 3.40 18.17 -12.27
CA ASN A 2 4.28 17.09 -12.71
C ASN A 2 4.34 16.01 -11.62
N ALA A 3 4.65 14.75 -11.97
CA ALA A 3 4.79 13.65 -11.01
C ALA A 3 5.78 13.99 -9.88
N PHE A 4 6.79 14.78 -10.22
CA PHE A 4 7.79 15.29 -9.28
C PHE A 4 7.22 16.24 -8.21
N ASP A 5 6.21 17.04 -8.54
CA ASP A 5 5.55 17.93 -7.58
C ASP A 5 4.78 17.12 -6.54
N VAL A 6 4.09 16.06 -6.99
CA VAL A 6 3.37 15.12 -6.12
C VAL A 6 4.35 14.43 -5.16
N LEU A 7 5.49 13.96 -5.68
CA LEU A 7 6.54 13.33 -4.88
C LEU A 7 7.11 14.28 -3.82
N ARG A 8 7.42 15.52 -4.20
CA ARG A 8 7.98 16.53 -3.28
C ARG A 8 6.99 16.88 -2.16
N ASP A 9 5.73 17.05 -2.50
CA ASP A 9 4.69 17.41 -1.54
C ASP A 9 4.37 16.23 -0.60
N SER A 10 4.37 14.99 -1.14
CA SER A 10 4.31 13.77 -0.33
C SER A 10 5.51 13.64 0.60
N LEU A 11 6.74 13.92 0.14
CA LEU A 11 7.96 13.90 0.95
C LEU A 11 7.90 14.90 2.10
N TYR A 12 7.48 16.14 1.82
CA TYR A 12 7.37 17.18 2.84
C TYR A 12 6.33 16.81 3.90
N PHE A 13 5.17 16.30 3.48
CA PHE A 13 4.12 15.86 4.38
C PHE A 13 4.53 14.64 5.21
N PHE A 14 5.19 13.66 4.58
CA PHE A 14 5.71 12.48 5.26
C PHE A 14 6.73 12.87 6.32
N LYS A 15 7.71 13.73 5.99
CA LYS A 15 8.70 14.24 6.95
C LYS A 15 8.06 14.99 8.11
N ARG A 16 7.05 15.83 7.85
CA ARG A 16 6.39 16.63 8.89
C ARG A 16 5.50 15.81 9.81
N ASN A 17 4.94 14.70 9.32
CA ASN A 17 4.06 13.82 10.09
C ASN A 17 4.72 12.51 10.53
N LEU A 18 6.04 12.37 10.29
CA LEU A 18 6.79 11.13 10.46
C LEU A 18 6.65 10.56 11.86
N GLY A 19 6.76 11.38 12.90
CA GLY A 19 6.67 10.92 14.29
C GLY A 19 5.34 10.24 14.63
N ARG A 20 4.22 10.72 14.07
CA ARG A 20 2.90 10.10 14.31
C ARG A 20 2.64 8.90 13.41
N ILE A 21 3.12 8.93 12.16
CA ILE A 21 3.08 7.76 11.26
C ILE A 21 3.88 6.62 11.88
N VAL A 22 5.08 6.90 12.41
CA VAL A 22 5.89 5.95 13.14
C VAL A 22 5.13 5.42 14.36
N GLN A 23 4.58 6.28 15.22
CA GLN A 23 3.82 5.81 16.39
C GLN A 23 2.60 4.93 16.05
N LEU A 24 1.95 5.17 14.90
CA LEU A 24 0.79 4.40 14.46
C LEU A 24 1.20 3.08 13.76
N CYS A 25 2.13 3.15 12.82
CA CYS A 25 2.48 2.04 11.94
C CYS A 25 3.61 1.18 12.48
N LEU A 26 4.60 1.74 13.18
CA LEU A 26 5.74 0.97 13.70
C LEU A 26 5.36 -0.18 14.63
N PRO A 27 4.43 -0.04 15.61
CA PRO A 27 4.00 -1.19 16.40
C PRO A 27 3.29 -2.26 15.56
N LEU A 28 2.51 -1.86 14.54
CA LEU A 28 1.85 -2.79 13.62
C LEU A 28 2.86 -3.49 12.70
N VAL A 29 3.85 -2.77 12.18
CA VAL A 29 4.91 -3.30 11.31
C VAL A 29 5.83 -4.24 12.07
N ILE A 30 6.20 -3.91 13.31
CA ILE A 30 6.97 -4.83 14.16
C ILE A 30 6.15 -6.09 14.45
N PHE A 31 4.86 -5.94 14.75
CA PHE A 31 3.98 -7.09 14.96
C PHE A 31 3.85 -7.97 13.71
N GLU A 32 3.74 -7.37 12.53
CA GLU A 32 3.78 -8.06 11.24
C GLU A 32 5.09 -8.82 11.05
N ALA A 33 6.24 -8.14 11.22
CA ALA A 33 7.56 -8.73 11.02
C ALA A 33 7.82 -9.89 11.98
N VAL A 34 7.41 -9.77 13.25
CA VAL A 34 7.51 -10.86 14.23
C VAL A 34 6.62 -12.03 13.84
N LEU A 35 5.39 -11.78 13.40
CA LEU A 35 4.50 -12.84 12.91
C LEU A 35 5.08 -13.55 11.68
N GLN A 36 5.62 -12.79 10.72
CA GLN A 36 6.27 -13.34 9.53
C GLN A 36 7.46 -14.22 9.93
N GLN A 37 8.32 -13.73 10.81
CA GLN A 37 9.47 -14.48 11.28
C GLN A 37 9.07 -15.79 12.00
N VAL A 38 7.98 -15.78 12.78
CA VAL A 38 7.43 -17.01 13.39
C VAL A 38 6.94 -17.99 12.33
N VAL A 39 6.28 -17.51 11.28
CA VAL A 39 5.82 -18.34 10.17
C VAL A 39 6.99 -18.91 9.37
N ASP A 40 8.03 -18.12 9.12
CA ASP A 40 9.21 -18.53 8.38
C ASP A 40 10.06 -19.53 9.18
N HIS A 41 10.11 -19.42 10.51
CA HIS A 41 10.71 -20.44 11.37
C HIS A 41 9.89 -21.72 11.49
N ALA A 42 8.57 -21.65 11.28
CA ALA A 42 7.66 -22.80 11.37
C ALA A 42 7.41 -23.49 10.01
N SER A 43 7.78 -22.85 8.89
CA SER A 43 7.60 -23.34 7.53
C SER A 43 8.93 -23.79 6.93
N ASP A 44 8.93 -24.81 6.07
CA ASP A 44 10.13 -25.23 5.35
C ASP A 44 10.63 -24.11 4.40
N PRO A 45 11.96 -23.95 4.20
CA PRO A 45 12.57 -22.83 3.46
C PRO A 45 12.15 -22.70 1.98
N ASP A 46 11.61 -23.75 1.37
CA ASP A 46 11.49 -23.87 -0.09
C ASP A 46 10.08 -23.58 -0.66
N GLY A 47 9.13 -23.15 0.17
CA GLY A 47 7.74 -22.89 -0.26
C GLY A 47 7.24 -21.49 0.05
N TYR A 48 6.58 -20.84 -0.93
CA TYR A 48 5.63 -19.75 -0.65
C TYR A 48 4.54 -20.29 0.27
N SER A 49 4.72 -20.14 1.58
CA SER A 49 3.79 -20.69 2.56
C SER A 49 2.46 -19.97 2.44
N ALA A 50 1.39 -20.73 2.22
CA ALA A 50 0.02 -20.19 2.24
C ALA A 50 -0.27 -19.47 3.58
N ILE A 51 0.42 -19.86 4.65
CA ILE A 51 0.36 -19.22 5.97
C ILE A 51 0.90 -17.78 5.90
N SER A 52 2.02 -17.53 5.22
CA SER A 52 2.58 -16.18 5.06
C SER A 52 1.61 -15.27 4.29
N VAL A 53 0.91 -15.82 3.30
CA VAL A 53 -0.14 -15.09 2.56
C VAL A 53 -1.33 -14.77 3.47
N ILE A 54 -1.76 -15.70 4.32
CA ILE A 54 -2.86 -15.48 5.28
C ILE A 54 -2.46 -14.42 6.31
N VAL A 55 -1.25 -14.47 6.86
CA VAL A 55 -0.73 -13.47 7.81
C VAL A 55 -0.67 -12.10 7.15
N GLY A 56 -0.13 -12.02 5.94
CA GLY A 56 -0.13 -10.79 5.13
C GLY A 56 -1.55 -10.27 4.93
N LEU A 57 -2.49 -11.13 4.53
CA LEU A 57 -3.89 -10.75 4.32
C LEU A 57 -4.61 -10.34 5.60
N LEU A 58 -4.14 -10.78 6.78
CA LEU A 58 -4.70 -10.37 8.06
C LEU A 58 -4.18 -8.98 8.47
N VAL A 59 -2.86 -8.79 8.36
CA VAL A 59 -2.17 -7.62 8.93
C VAL A 59 -2.12 -6.44 7.93
N TYR A 60 -1.93 -6.73 6.64
CA TYR A 60 -1.86 -5.73 5.56
C TYR A 60 -3.08 -4.80 5.50
N PRO A 61 -4.32 -5.33 5.49
CA PRO A 61 -5.51 -4.49 5.47
C PRO A 61 -5.62 -3.57 6.66
N LEU A 62 -5.18 -4.04 7.84
CA LEU A 62 -5.32 -3.29 9.07
C LEU A 62 -4.36 -2.10 9.11
N TYR A 63 -3.07 -2.32 8.81
CA TYR A 63 -2.11 -1.21 8.81
C TYR A 63 -2.38 -0.24 7.66
N THR A 64 -2.76 -0.75 6.47
CA THR A 64 -3.00 0.08 5.29
C THR A 64 -4.25 0.94 5.48
N ALA A 65 -5.36 0.36 5.97
CA ALA A 65 -6.55 1.14 6.28
C ALA A 65 -6.28 2.19 7.37
N ALA A 66 -5.56 1.84 8.43
CA ALA A 66 -5.20 2.80 9.48
C ALA A 66 -4.34 3.96 8.93
N LEU A 67 -3.38 3.66 8.05
CA LEU A 67 -2.55 4.66 7.38
C LEU A 67 -3.39 5.58 6.48
N ILE A 68 -4.28 5.01 5.65
CA ILE A 68 -5.13 5.79 4.75
C ILE A 68 -6.05 6.73 5.55
N LEU A 69 -6.68 6.23 6.63
CA LEU A 69 -7.53 7.05 7.50
C LEU A 69 -6.75 8.14 8.22
N PHE A 70 -5.52 7.83 8.65
CA PHE A 70 -4.62 8.84 9.22
C PHE A 70 -4.28 9.93 8.19
N LEU A 71 -3.98 9.55 6.95
CA LEU A 71 -3.65 10.49 5.87
C LEU A 71 -4.84 11.39 5.54
N ASP A 72 -6.05 10.85 5.44
CA ASP A 72 -7.27 11.62 5.20
C ASP A 72 -7.55 12.61 6.34
N ALA A 73 -7.55 12.14 7.59
CA ALA A 73 -7.78 13.00 8.74
C ALA A 73 -6.75 14.15 8.83
N ARG A 74 -5.47 13.86 8.55
CA ARG A 74 -4.42 14.88 8.51
C ARG A 74 -4.59 15.86 7.35
N THR A 75 -5.06 15.40 6.19
CA THR A 75 -5.37 16.27 5.04
C THR A 75 -6.52 17.23 5.38
N ARG A 76 -7.47 16.79 6.21
CA ARG A 76 -8.56 17.62 6.76
C ARG A 76 -8.13 18.53 7.93
N GLY A 77 -6.87 18.45 8.37
CA GLY A 77 -6.37 19.20 9.53
C GLY A 77 -6.75 18.60 10.88
N GLU A 78 -7.38 17.42 10.90
CA GLU A 78 -7.77 16.73 12.12
C GLU A 78 -6.60 15.90 12.70
N SER A 79 -6.68 15.63 13.99
CA SER A 79 -5.71 14.77 14.69
C SER A 79 -6.40 13.70 15.53
N PRO A 80 -7.08 12.73 14.89
CA PRO A 80 -7.78 11.67 15.60
C PRO A 80 -6.82 10.84 16.44
N GLN A 81 -7.34 10.24 17.51
CA GLN A 81 -6.54 9.34 18.33
C GLN A 81 -6.23 8.06 17.55
N THR A 82 -5.03 7.51 17.76
CA THR A 82 -4.58 6.23 17.15
C THR A 82 -5.60 5.10 17.37
N ARG A 83 -6.25 5.07 18.53
CA ARG A 83 -7.23 4.05 18.88
C ARG A 83 -8.49 4.11 18.00
N ASP A 84 -8.96 5.31 17.68
CA ASP A 84 -10.15 5.51 16.85
C ASP A 84 -9.86 5.09 15.40
N LEU A 85 -8.67 5.43 14.90
CA LEU A 85 -8.21 5.00 13.59
C LEU A 85 -8.10 3.48 13.49
N LEU A 86 -7.53 2.82 14.51
CA LEU A 86 -7.43 1.36 14.55
C LEU A 86 -8.81 0.69 14.68
N ALA A 87 -9.72 1.26 15.48
CA ALA A 87 -11.08 0.75 15.61
C ALA A 87 -11.85 0.86 14.28
N MET A 88 -11.66 1.96 13.55
CA MET A 88 -12.29 2.15 12.25
C MET A 88 -11.65 1.24 11.18
N ALA A 89 -10.33 1.07 11.19
CA ALA A 89 -9.63 0.12 10.34
C ALA A 89 -10.09 -1.33 10.61
N ALA A 90 -10.27 -1.73 11.86
CA ALA A 90 -10.76 -3.05 12.24
C ALA A 90 -12.19 -3.32 11.75
N ARG A 91 -13.06 -2.29 11.69
CA ARG A 91 -14.41 -2.41 11.11
C ARG A 91 -14.37 -2.59 9.59
N LEU A 92 -13.42 -1.96 8.91
CA LEU A 92 -13.22 -2.07 7.46
C LEU A 92 -12.45 -3.34 7.05
N TRP A 93 -11.75 -3.97 8.01
CA TRP A 93 -10.88 -5.13 7.83
C TRP A 93 -11.46 -6.23 6.94
N PRO A 94 -12.67 -6.80 7.17
CA PRO A 94 -13.13 -7.93 6.37
C PRO A 94 -13.39 -7.56 4.92
N ARG A 95 -13.84 -6.32 4.66
CA ARG A 95 -14.08 -5.81 3.31
C ARG A 95 -12.75 -5.54 2.61
N PHE A 96 -11.79 -4.97 3.32
CA PHE A 96 -10.46 -4.66 2.79
C PHE A 96 -9.67 -5.95 2.51
N ALA A 97 -9.73 -6.94 3.40
CA ALA A 97 -9.14 -8.26 3.18
C ALA A 97 -9.72 -8.92 1.93
N LEU A 98 -11.06 -8.86 1.75
CA LEU A 98 -11.70 -9.39 0.54
C LEU A 98 -11.26 -8.65 -0.72
N LEU A 99 -11.17 -7.31 -0.68
CA LEU A 99 -10.64 -6.51 -1.79
C LEU A 99 -9.20 -6.90 -2.13
N THR A 100 -8.34 -7.01 -1.12
CA THR A 100 -6.93 -7.35 -1.27
C THR A 100 -6.79 -8.75 -1.86
N ALA A 101 -7.55 -9.73 -1.37
CA ALA A 101 -7.57 -11.08 -1.91
C ALA A 101 -8.00 -11.10 -3.39
N LEU A 102 -9.07 -10.40 -3.73
CA LEU A 102 -9.54 -10.29 -5.11
C LEU A 102 -8.49 -9.62 -6.01
N ASN A 103 -7.93 -8.48 -5.58
CA ASN A 103 -6.88 -7.78 -6.32
C ASN A 103 -5.66 -8.68 -6.55
N THR A 104 -5.17 -9.35 -5.50
CA THR A 104 -4.03 -10.26 -5.60
C THR A 104 -4.33 -11.41 -6.54
N LEU A 105 -5.50 -12.05 -6.46
CA LEU A 105 -5.90 -13.11 -7.38
C LEU A 105 -5.96 -12.63 -8.83
N LEU A 106 -6.53 -11.45 -9.08
CA LEU A 106 -6.59 -10.86 -10.41
C LEU A 106 -5.19 -10.52 -10.94
N ILE A 107 -4.32 -9.96 -10.11
CA ILE A 107 -2.94 -9.62 -10.49
C ILE A 107 -2.15 -10.89 -10.80
N LEU A 108 -2.26 -11.94 -9.96
CA LEU A 108 -1.62 -13.23 -10.19
C LEU A 108 -2.12 -13.89 -11.47
N LEU A 109 -3.43 -13.86 -11.72
CA LEU A 109 -4.02 -14.37 -12.95
C LEU A 109 -3.60 -13.54 -14.17
N GLY A 110 -3.45 -12.23 -14.00
CA GLY A 110 -2.88 -11.34 -15.01
C GLY A 110 -1.45 -11.75 -15.34
N LEU A 111 -0.59 -11.85 -14.33
CA LEU A 111 0.81 -12.24 -14.48
C LEU A 111 0.98 -13.63 -15.10
N SER A 112 0.11 -14.58 -14.76
CA SER A 112 0.14 -15.94 -15.31
C SER A 112 -0.30 -16.00 -16.78
N LEU A 113 -1.23 -15.13 -17.20
CA LEU A 113 -1.61 -15.01 -18.60
C LEU A 113 -0.51 -14.35 -19.43
N TYR A 114 0.07 -13.25 -18.91
CA TYR A 114 1.23 -12.55 -19.48
C TYR A 114 1.71 -11.44 -18.52
N PHE A 115 2.99 -11.07 -18.51
CA PHE A 115 3.49 -10.05 -17.56
C PHE A 115 2.78 -8.68 -17.69
N LEU A 116 2.44 -8.26 -18.92
CA LEU A 116 1.77 -6.98 -19.18
C LEU A 116 0.39 -6.83 -18.50
N PRO A 117 -0.58 -7.78 -18.64
CA PRO A 117 -1.88 -7.67 -17.98
C PRO A 117 -1.79 -7.67 -16.46
N GLY A 118 -0.84 -8.41 -15.87
CA GLY A 118 -0.58 -8.33 -14.43
C GLY A 118 -0.13 -6.94 -13.98
N LEU A 119 0.83 -6.35 -14.68
CA LEU A 119 1.29 -4.98 -14.41
C LEU A 119 0.16 -3.95 -14.62
N TRP A 120 -0.64 -4.14 -15.66
CA TRP A 120 -1.77 -3.26 -15.95
C TRP A 120 -2.82 -3.29 -14.83
N LEU A 121 -3.18 -4.49 -14.35
CA LEU A 121 -4.08 -4.67 -13.21
C LEU A 121 -3.51 -4.09 -11.93
N MET A 122 -2.21 -4.29 -11.65
CA MET A 122 -1.55 -3.73 -10.47
C MET A 122 -1.69 -2.21 -10.40
N VAL A 123 -1.43 -1.51 -11.51
CA VAL A 123 -1.54 -0.05 -11.57
C VAL A 123 -2.99 0.40 -11.51
N THR A 124 -3.89 -0.27 -12.23
CA THR A 124 -5.30 0.16 -12.32
C THR A 124 -6.12 -0.17 -11.08
N LEU A 125 -5.73 -1.17 -10.29
CA LEU A 125 -6.38 -1.54 -9.03
C LEU A 125 -5.75 -0.85 -7.81
N ALA A 126 -4.61 -0.14 -7.99
CA ALA A 126 -3.92 0.55 -6.91
C ALA A 126 -4.80 1.55 -6.15
N PHE A 127 -5.82 2.15 -6.80
CA PHE A 127 -6.74 3.07 -6.15
C PHE A 127 -7.91 2.40 -5.42
N GLY A 128 -8.12 1.11 -5.61
CA GLY A 128 -9.25 0.37 -5.02
C GLY A 128 -9.23 0.42 -3.49
N GLU A 129 -8.07 0.32 -2.88
CA GLU A 129 -7.90 0.37 -1.42
C GLU A 129 -8.35 1.72 -0.84
N TYR A 130 -7.98 2.81 -1.50
CA TYR A 130 -8.37 4.16 -1.12
C TYR A 130 -9.86 4.40 -1.29
N LEU A 131 -10.44 3.90 -2.38
CA LEU A 131 -11.88 3.99 -2.65
C LEU A 131 -12.71 3.22 -1.62
N LEU A 132 -12.26 2.03 -1.22
CA LEU A 132 -12.93 1.26 -0.18
C LEU A 132 -12.86 1.97 1.19
N VAL A 133 -11.68 2.47 1.56
CA VAL A 133 -11.46 3.07 2.88
C VAL A 133 -12.09 4.46 3.00
N LEU A 134 -11.90 5.32 2.00
CA LEU A 134 -12.31 6.73 2.06
C LEU A 134 -13.74 6.95 1.59
N ARG A 135 -14.20 6.20 0.57
CA ARG A 135 -15.56 6.33 0.04
C ARG A 135 -16.52 5.25 0.54
N GLY A 136 -16.03 4.27 1.30
CA GLY A 136 -16.85 3.20 1.87
C GLY A 136 -17.43 2.23 0.83
N TYR A 137 -16.87 2.21 -0.39
CA TYR A 137 -17.36 1.33 -1.46
C TYR A 137 -17.15 -0.14 -1.13
N GLY A 138 -18.04 -1.00 -1.65
CA GLY A 138 -17.83 -2.45 -1.59
C GLY A 138 -16.62 -2.89 -2.42
N PRO A 139 -15.98 -4.05 -2.14
CA PRO A 139 -14.76 -4.49 -2.81
C PRO A 139 -14.85 -4.48 -4.34
N LEU A 140 -15.89 -5.09 -4.90
CA LEU A 140 -16.14 -5.12 -6.34
C LEU A 140 -16.40 -3.73 -6.94
N GLN A 141 -17.07 -2.85 -6.19
CA GLN A 141 -17.35 -1.48 -6.64
C GLN A 141 -16.06 -0.64 -6.65
N ALA A 142 -15.24 -0.77 -5.61
CA ALA A 142 -13.95 -0.09 -5.51
C ALA A 142 -13.00 -0.48 -6.65
N MET A 143 -12.98 -1.76 -7.05
CA MET A 143 -12.18 -2.23 -8.20
C MET A 143 -12.64 -1.60 -9.52
N LYS A 144 -13.95 -1.63 -9.80
CA LYS A 144 -14.52 -1.05 -11.02
C LYS A 144 -14.23 0.46 -11.10
N GLU A 145 -14.37 1.13 -9.98
CA GLU A 145 -14.14 2.56 -9.90
C GLU A 145 -12.64 2.91 -9.99
N SER A 146 -11.77 2.08 -9.41
CA SER A 146 -10.31 2.20 -9.56
C SER A 146 -9.88 2.10 -11.03
N LEU A 147 -10.46 1.14 -11.78
CA LEU A 147 -10.25 1.01 -13.22
C LEU A 147 -10.74 2.24 -13.99
N ARG A 148 -11.88 2.81 -13.58
CA ARG A 148 -12.43 4.02 -14.18
C ARG A 148 -11.53 5.24 -13.96
N LEU A 149 -11.07 5.46 -12.72
CA LEU A 149 -10.15 6.56 -12.39
C LEU A 149 -8.77 6.41 -13.04
N SER A 150 -8.33 5.17 -13.22
CA SER A 150 -7.03 4.89 -13.85
C SER A 150 -7.06 5.03 -15.38
N ARG A 151 -8.25 4.97 -16.01
CA ARG A 151 -8.42 5.17 -17.46
C ARG A 151 -8.07 6.62 -17.84
N GLY A 152 -7.00 6.79 -18.61
CA GLY A 152 -6.52 8.10 -19.07
C GLY A 152 -5.35 8.66 -18.25
N HIS A 153 -5.10 8.13 -17.05
CA HIS A 153 -3.97 8.52 -16.20
C HIS A 153 -2.99 7.37 -15.94
N PHE A 154 -3.19 6.20 -16.55
CA PHE A 154 -2.35 5.01 -16.39
C PHE A 154 -0.85 5.30 -16.43
N LEU A 155 -0.34 5.96 -17.48
CA LEU A 155 1.10 6.26 -17.59
C LEU A 155 1.59 7.16 -16.44
N ARG A 156 0.76 8.09 -15.98
CA ARG A 156 1.10 8.98 -14.87
C ARG A 156 1.16 8.21 -13.55
N ILE A 157 0.23 7.28 -13.34
CA ILE A 157 0.21 6.40 -12.16
C ILE A 157 1.40 5.46 -12.20
N LEU A 158 1.64 4.81 -13.34
CA LEU A 158 2.77 3.91 -13.56
C LEU A 158 4.11 4.62 -13.32
N VAL A 159 4.31 5.81 -13.88
CA VAL A 159 5.54 6.59 -13.66
C VAL A 159 5.69 6.98 -12.19
N CYS A 160 4.62 7.44 -11.53
CA CYS A 160 4.68 7.73 -10.09
C CYS A 160 5.07 6.48 -9.27
N ILE A 161 4.43 5.34 -9.54
CA ILE A 161 4.74 4.08 -8.85
C ILE A 161 6.19 3.68 -9.10
N LEU A 162 6.65 3.69 -10.35
CA LEU A 162 8.03 3.34 -10.72
C LEU A 162 9.07 4.27 -10.08
N CYS A 163 8.78 5.58 -10.01
CA CYS A 163 9.66 6.55 -9.36
C CYS A 163 9.84 6.28 -7.86
N VAL A 164 8.86 5.65 -7.20
CA VAL A 164 8.96 5.30 -5.77
C VAL A 164 9.48 3.87 -5.60
N MET A 165 8.89 2.90 -6.28
CA MET A 165 9.27 1.48 -6.16
C MET A 165 10.67 1.21 -6.69
N GLY A 166 11.11 1.88 -7.77
CA GLY A 166 12.43 1.67 -8.37
C GLY A 166 13.57 1.87 -7.36
N PRO A 167 13.65 3.04 -6.68
CA PRO A 167 14.61 3.26 -5.60
C PRO A 167 14.48 2.27 -4.44
N LEU A 168 13.27 1.87 -4.07
CA LEU A 168 13.05 0.90 -2.99
C LEU A 168 13.58 -0.49 -3.33
N TRP A 169 13.31 -0.96 -4.55
CA TRP A 169 13.81 -2.23 -5.05
C TRP A 169 15.34 -2.23 -5.15
N LEU A 170 15.92 -1.13 -5.62
CA LEU A 170 17.36 -0.96 -5.67
C LEU A 170 17.97 -1.00 -4.26
N LEU A 171 17.37 -0.28 -3.31
CA LEU A 171 17.82 -0.26 -1.92
C LEU A 171 17.76 -1.67 -1.30
N LYS A 172 16.64 -2.38 -1.47
CA LYS A 172 16.49 -3.77 -0.98
C LYS A 172 17.52 -4.70 -1.61
N GLY A 173 17.73 -4.61 -2.93
CA GLY A 173 18.72 -5.41 -3.65
C GLY A 173 20.15 -5.16 -3.16
N LEU A 174 20.52 -3.91 -2.90
CA LEU A 174 21.82 -3.54 -2.35
C LEU A 174 21.99 -4.07 -0.92
N THR A 175 20.97 -3.93 -0.07
CA THR A 175 21.01 -4.43 1.30
C THR A 175 21.22 -5.95 1.34
N LEU A 176 20.53 -6.70 0.48
CA LEU A 176 20.68 -8.17 0.37
C LEU A 176 22.07 -8.58 -0.15
N GLN A 177 22.66 -7.79 -1.05
CA GLN A 177 24.02 -8.05 -1.54
C GLN A 177 25.10 -7.76 -0.49
N VAL A 178 24.89 -6.75 0.36
CA VAL A 178 25.84 -6.39 1.43
C VAL A 178 25.70 -7.31 2.66
N TYR A 179 24.51 -7.86 2.90
CA TYR A 179 24.22 -8.79 4.01
C TYR A 179 23.63 -10.12 3.52
N PRO A 180 24.44 -11.01 2.90
CA PRO A 180 24.02 -12.36 2.55
C PRO A 180 23.80 -13.25 3.79
N ASP A 181 22.86 -14.20 3.71
CA ASP A 181 22.50 -15.13 4.80
C ASP A 181 23.68 -15.99 5.30
N PRO A 182 23.68 -16.44 6.58
CA PRO A 182 22.56 -16.53 7.51
C PRO A 182 22.52 -15.36 8.52
N GLN A 183 21.48 -14.55 8.42
CA GLN A 183 21.32 -13.37 9.29
C GLN A 183 20.91 -13.76 10.72
N ASN A 184 21.37 -12.97 11.69
CA ASN A 184 20.71 -12.93 13.00
C ASN A 184 19.25 -12.48 12.76
N PRO A 185 18.25 -13.16 13.34
CA PRO A 185 16.83 -12.85 13.12
C PRO A 185 16.46 -11.38 13.42
N LEU A 186 17.17 -10.76 14.38
CA LEU A 186 17.04 -9.34 14.71
C LEU A 186 17.39 -8.41 13.53
N ILE A 187 18.41 -8.75 12.74
CA ILE A 187 18.86 -7.93 11.60
C ILE A 187 17.84 -8.02 10.46
N ALA A 188 17.30 -9.21 10.20
CA ALA A 188 16.25 -9.43 9.22
C ALA A 188 15.00 -8.58 9.55
N VAL A 189 14.54 -8.62 10.80
CA VAL A 189 13.41 -7.80 11.28
C VAL A 189 13.67 -6.30 11.12
N LEU A 190 14.90 -5.84 11.40
CA LEU A 190 15.30 -4.44 11.22
C LEU A 190 15.25 -4.02 9.74
N ILE A 191 15.77 -4.85 8.84
CA ILE A 191 15.76 -4.60 7.40
C ILE A 191 14.32 -4.60 6.87
N ASP A 192 13.51 -5.59 7.22
CA ASP A 192 12.12 -5.69 6.77
C ASP A 192 11.26 -4.58 7.35
N SER A 193 11.43 -4.23 8.63
CA SER A 193 10.75 -3.07 9.22
C SER A 193 11.13 -1.77 8.52
N GLY A 194 12.41 -1.60 8.18
CA GLY A 194 12.90 -0.46 7.41
C GLY A 194 12.25 -0.42 6.03
N HIS A 195 12.24 -1.55 5.31
CA HIS A 195 11.61 -1.64 4.00
C HIS A 195 10.10 -1.36 4.05
N SER A 196 9.37 -1.98 4.98
CA SER A 196 7.93 -1.74 5.19
C SER A 196 7.66 -0.29 5.56
N PHE A 197 8.51 0.34 6.37
CA PHE A 197 8.41 1.76 6.69
C PHE A 197 8.59 2.64 5.45
N LEU A 198 9.60 2.36 4.63
CA LEU A 198 9.79 3.06 3.37
C LEU A 198 8.64 2.78 2.39
N GLN A 199 8.03 1.59 2.42
CA GLN A 199 6.87 1.25 1.61
C GLN A 199 5.64 2.09 1.98
N LEU A 200 5.49 2.51 3.24
CA LEU A 200 4.43 3.46 3.64
C LEU A 200 4.50 4.76 2.84
N PHE A 201 5.70 5.20 2.45
CA PHE A 201 5.86 6.39 1.61
C PHE A 201 5.17 6.22 0.25
N THR A 202 5.20 5.01 -0.34
CA THR A 202 4.46 4.69 -1.56
C THR A 202 2.96 4.92 -1.38
N SER A 203 2.40 4.50 -0.25
CA SER A 203 0.98 4.73 0.06
C SER A 203 0.65 6.22 0.21
N VAL A 204 1.55 7.04 0.74
CA VAL A 204 1.37 8.51 0.79
C VAL A 204 1.38 9.13 -0.60
N VAL A 205 2.31 8.72 -1.46
CA VAL A 205 2.39 9.19 -2.86
C VAL A 205 1.14 8.78 -3.64
N LEU A 206 0.71 7.53 -3.50
CA LEU A 206 -0.51 7.02 -4.11
C LEU A 206 -1.77 7.72 -3.58
N PHE A 207 -1.86 7.98 -2.27
CA PHE A 207 -2.94 8.74 -1.67
C PHE A 207 -3.04 10.15 -2.27
N ARG A 208 -1.92 10.87 -2.38
CA ARG A 208 -1.91 12.21 -2.98
C ARG A 208 -2.23 12.19 -4.46
N LEU A 209 -1.71 11.20 -5.19
CA LEU A 209 -2.04 11.01 -6.59
C LEU A 209 -3.54 10.71 -6.76
N PHE A 210 -4.11 9.88 -5.87
CA PHE A 210 -5.53 9.58 -5.81
C PHE A 210 -6.35 10.84 -5.56
N MET A 211 -6.01 11.64 -4.54
CA MET A 211 -6.69 12.91 -4.27
C MET A 211 -6.67 13.81 -5.51
N LEU A 212 -5.50 14.00 -6.12
CA LEU A 212 -5.34 14.83 -7.32
C LEU A 212 -6.16 14.33 -8.52
N ILE A 213 -6.23 13.01 -8.73
CA ILE A 213 -7.01 12.40 -9.82
C ILE A 213 -8.50 12.44 -9.50
N SER A 214 -8.88 12.28 -8.23
CA SER A 214 -10.27 12.25 -7.79
C SER A 214 -10.91 13.64 -7.67
N GLU A 215 -10.10 14.68 -7.49
CA GLU A 215 -10.51 16.09 -7.47
C GLU A 215 -10.60 16.71 -8.86
N LEU A 216 -9.96 16.10 -9.87
CA LEU A 216 -10.20 16.48 -11.27
C LEU A 216 -11.67 16.19 -11.57
N PRO A 217 -12.53 17.22 -11.78
CA PRO A 217 -13.92 16.99 -12.11
C PRO A 217 -13.94 16.12 -13.36
N ASP A 218 -14.80 15.10 -13.36
CA ASP A 218 -15.02 14.25 -14.52
C ASP A 218 -15.39 15.16 -15.69
N LYS A 219 -14.42 15.48 -16.55
CA LYS A 219 -14.58 16.44 -17.67
C LYS A 219 -15.45 15.82 -18.78
N ARG A 220 -16.26 14.83 -18.44
CA ARG A 220 -17.15 14.04 -19.30
C ARG A 220 -18.63 14.15 -18.93
N ASP A 221 -19.00 14.74 -17.79
CA ASP A 221 -20.40 15.03 -17.46
C ASP A 221 -20.83 16.44 -17.95
N GLY A 222 -20.29 16.84 -19.10
CA GLY A 222 -20.57 18.12 -19.75
C GLY A 222 -20.95 17.94 -21.22
N THR A 223 -21.73 16.92 -21.53
CA THR A 223 -22.48 16.76 -22.80
C THR A 223 -23.52 15.66 -22.58
N VAL A 224 -24.75 16.00 -22.24
CA VAL A 224 -25.96 16.01 -23.10
C VAL A 224 -27.07 16.71 -22.34
#